data_AF-A0A1T5HFW1-F1
#
_entry.id   AF-A0A1T5HFW1-F1
#
_cell.length_a   1.000
_cell.length_b   1.000
_cell.length_c   1.000
_cell.angle_alpha   90.00
_cell.angle_beta   90.00
_cell.angle_gamma   90.00
#
_symmetry.space_group_name_H-M   'P 1'
#
loop_
_entity.id
_entity.type
_entity.pdbx_description
1 polymer ?
#
loop_
_entity_poly.entity_id
_entity_poly.type
_entity_poly.pdbx_seq_one_letter_code
_entity_poly.pdbx_strand_id
1 'polypeptide(L)'
;MNRIALTARRIENIDQMPKTFTIEGSNDDTQWAELGSFSKDDWQGITTYIFNLKYGSYRYFRIVNHTTNGSNVASWCEVKFGYKREVK
;
A
#
# COMPACT_ATOMS: atom_id res chain seq x y z
N MET A 1 8.39 -13.75 -3.66
CA MET A 1 7.01 -13.24 -3.81
C MET A 1 7.03 -11.76 -3.47
N ASN A 2 6.54 -10.91 -4.37
CA ASN A 2 6.58 -9.45 -4.17
C ASN A 2 5.49 -9.04 -3.19
N ARG A 3 5.81 -8.13 -2.27
CA ARG A 3 4.86 -7.65 -1.25
C ARG A 3 5.20 -6.25 -0.77
N ILE A 4 4.18 -5.57 -0.30
CA ILE A 4 4.25 -4.28 0.39
C ILE A 4 3.67 -4.46 1.79
N ALA A 5 4.29 -3.84 2.80
CA ALA A 5 3.75 -3.75 4.14
C ALA A 5 3.32 -2.30 4.41
N LEU A 6 2.08 -2.14 4.84
CA LEU A 6 1.42 -0.85 5.07
C LEU A 6 0.97 -0.79 6.52
N THR A 7 1.48 0.18 7.27
CA THR A 7 1.15 0.37 8.69
C THR A 7 0.07 1.42 8.81
N ALA A 8 -1.04 1.05 9.48
CA ALA A 8 -2.15 1.94 9.72
C ALA A 8 -1.76 3.10 10.65
N ARG A 9 -2.47 4.23 10.50
CA ARG A 9 -2.41 5.37 11.41
C ARG A 9 -2.85 4.97 12.82
N ARG A 10 -2.69 5.87 13.80
CA ARG A 10 -3.31 5.69 15.11
C ARG A 10 -4.83 5.74 15.00
N ILE A 11 -5.54 5.15 15.96
CA ILE A 11 -6.99 4.92 15.90
C ILE A 11 -7.82 6.21 15.73
N GLU A 12 -7.31 7.34 16.23
CA GLU A 12 -7.94 8.67 16.14
C GLU A 12 -7.89 9.26 14.71
N ASN A 13 -7.18 8.61 13.79
CA ASN A 13 -7.03 9.01 12.38
C ASN A 13 -7.35 7.82 11.44
N ILE A 14 -8.14 6.85 11.89
CA ILE A 14 -8.42 5.62 11.12
C ILE A 14 -9.39 5.86 9.94
N ASP A 15 -10.13 6.97 9.97
CA ASP A 15 -10.95 7.52 8.90
C ASP A 15 -10.11 7.92 7.66
N GLN A 16 -8.85 8.32 7.88
CA GLN A 16 -7.89 8.67 6.84
C GLN A 16 -7.23 7.45 6.18
N MET A 17 -7.49 6.25 6.67
CA MET A 17 -6.96 5.04 6.05
C MET A 17 -7.61 4.81 4.68
N PRO A 18 -6.85 4.47 3.63
CA PRO A 18 -7.39 4.08 2.35
C PRO A 18 -8.33 2.88 2.45
N LYS A 19 -9.58 3.06 2.02
CA LYS A 19 -10.58 2.01 1.88
C LYS A 19 -10.38 1.24 0.58
N THR A 20 -10.12 1.93 -0.53
CA THR A 20 -9.76 1.29 -1.81
C THR A 20 -8.52 1.95 -2.42
N PHE A 21 -7.56 1.13 -2.87
CA PHE A 21 -6.29 1.60 -3.41
C PHE A 21 -5.66 0.59 -4.38
N THR A 22 -4.88 1.09 -5.35
CA THR A 22 -4.01 0.27 -6.21
C THR A 22 -2.55 0.48 -5.88
N ILE A 23 -1.74 -0.57 -6.11
CA ILE A 23 -0.28 -0.53 -6.05
C ILE A 23 0.24 -0.77 -7.46
N GLU A 24 1.06 0.15 -7.96
CA GLU A 24 1.48 0.18 -9.35
C GLU A 24 3.00 0.30 -9.46
N GLY A 25 3.57 -0.28 -10.52
CA GLY A 25 5.00 -0.25 -10.83
C GLY A 25 5.29 0.28 -12.23
N SER A 26 6.41 0.98 -12.38
CA SER A 26 6.89 1.49 -13.66
C SER A 26 8.41 1.34 -13.80
N ASN A 27 8.91 1.31 -15.04
CA ASN A 27 10.34 1.39 -15.36
C ASN A 27 10.75 2.74 -15.99
N ASP A 28 9.78 3.56 -16.42
CA ASP A 28 9.98 4.80 -17.17
C ASP A 28 9.21 6.02 -16.60
N ASP A 29 8.48 5.85 -15.50
CA ASP A 29 7.62 6.85 -14.82
C ASP A 29 6.36 7.28 -15.62
N THR A 30 6.18 6.77 -16.85
CA THR A 30 5.07 7.11 -17.75
C THR A 30 4.06 5.97 -17.93
N GLN A 31 4.54 4.74 -18.11
CA GLN A 31 3.72 3.53 -18.24
C GLN A 31 3.68 2.81 -16.90
N TRP A 32 2.47 2.59 -16.36
CA TRP A 32 2.26 2.04 -15.04
C TRP A 32 1.48 0.72 -15.12
N ALA A 33 2.05 -0.35 -14.56
CA ALA A 33 1.43 -1.66 -14.47
C ALA A 33 0.80 -1.86 -13.08
N GLU A 34 -0.47 -2.26 -13.03
CA GLU A 34 -1.15 -2.58 -11.77
C GLU A 34 -0.59 -3.88 -11.17
N LEU A 35 0.05 -3.78 -10.01
CA LEU A 35 0.63 -4.89 -9.25
C LEU A 35 -0.36 -5.48 -8.25
N GLY A 36 -1.36 -4.71 -7.85
CA GLY A 36 -2.47 -5.17 -7.02
C GLY A 36 -3.52 -4.09 -6.81
N SER A 37 -4.76 -4.52 -6.61
CA SER A 37 -5.92 -3.68 -6.30
C SER A 37 -6.58 -4.22 -5.03
N PHE A 38 -6.87 -3.35 -4.07
CA PHE A 38 -7.22 -3.74 -2.71
C PHE A 38 -8.41 -2.94 -2.18
N SER A 39 -9.23 -3.62 -1.38
CA SER A 39 -10.29 -3.04 -0.56
C SER A 39 -10.09 -3.49 0.89
N LYS A 40 -10.08 -2.55 1.84
CA LYS A 40 -9.97 -2.82 3.28
C LYS A 40 -10.57 -1.66 4.07
N ASP A 41 -11.59 -1.91 4.88
CA ASP A 41 -12.21 -0.92 5.77
C ASP A 41 -12.02 -1.22 7.28
N ASP A 42 -11.67 -2.45 7.64
CA ASP A 42 -11.43 -2.93 9.02
C ASP A 42 -9.99 -2.65 9.53
N TRP A 43 -9.44 -1.45 9.27
CA TRP A 43 -8.09 -1.10 9.74
C TRP A 43 -8.03 -0.98 11.26
N GLN A 44 -7.02 -1.63 11.88
CA GLN A 44 -6.71 -1.47 13.30
C GLN A 44 -5.53 -0.52 13.50
N GLY A 45 -5.62 0.35 14.52
CA GLY A 45 -4.62 1.39 14.74
C GLY A 45 -3.20 0.85 14.91
N ILE A 46 -2.20 1.50 14.30
CA ILE A 46 -0.76 1.16 14.36
C ILE A 46 -0.45 -0.26 13.82
N THR A 47 -1.42 -0.98 13.28
CA THR A 47 -1.24 -2.38 12.83
C THR A 47 -0.65 -2.41 11.42
N THR A 48 0.37 -3.25 11.21
CA THR A 48 0.99 -3.47 9.89
C THR A 48 0.30 -4.61 9.16
N TYR A 49 -0.18 -4.34 7.94
CA TYR A 49 -0.78 -5.33 7.06
C TYR A 49 0.13 -5.59 5.85
N ILE A 50 0.17 -6.84 5.39
CA ILE A 50 0.99 -7.27 4.25
C ILE A 50 0.07 -7.54 3.06
N PHE A 51 0.34 -6.85 1.94
CA PHE A 51 -0.36 -7.04 0.69
C PHE A 51 0.58 -7.70 -0.33
N ASN A 52 0.12 -8.82 -0.90
CA ASN A 52 0.86 -9.54 -1.92
C ASN A 52 0.65 -8.87 -3.28
N LEU A 53 1.74 -8.73 -4.03
CA LEU A 53 1.76 -8.08 -5.34
C LEU A 53 2.05 -9.11 -6.43
N LYS A 54 1.52 -8.85 -7.65
CA LYS A 54 1.94 -9.55 -8.87
C LYS A 54 3.46 -9.46 -9.01
N TYR A 55 4.07 -10.53 -9.54
CA TYR A 55 5.50 -10.58 -9.75
C TYR A 55 5.93 -9.69 -10.91
N GLY A 56 7.08 -9.02 -10.76
CA GLY A 56 7.70 -8.18 -11.77
C GLY A 56 8.86 -7.36 -11.20
N SER A 57 9.59 -6.69 -12.08
CA SER A 57 10.74 -5.85 -11.76
C SER A 57 10.48 -4.42 -12.24
N TYR A 58 10.49 -3.48 -11.30
CA TYR A 58 10.13 -2.08 -11.52
C TYR A 58 11.10 -1.16 -10.80
N ARG A 59 11.45 -0.03 -11.43
CA ARG A 59 12.28 1.04 -10.86
C ARG A 59 11.47 1.97 -9.96
N TYR A 60 10.23 2.22 -10.32
CA TYR A 60 9.32 3.14 -9.65
C TYR A 60 8.11 2.38 -9.10
N PHE A 61 7.60 2.82 -7.95
CA PHE A 61 6.42 2.28 -7.31
C PHE A 61 5.53 3.43 -6.83
N ARG A 62 4.21 3.29 -6.95
CA ARG A 62 3.24 4.23 -6.37
C ARG A 62 2.06 3.51 -5.73
N ILE A 63 1.42 4.22 -4.80
CA ILE A 63 0.15 3.86 -4.19
C ILE A 63 -0.87 4.88 -4.70
N VAL A 64 -1.92 4.43 -5.38
CA VAL A 64 -3.02 5.31 -5.80
C VAL A 64 -4.20 5.05 -4.86
N ASN A 65 -4.53 6.04 -4.04
CA ASN A 65 -5.71 6.00 -3.18
C ASN A 65 -6.95 6.43 -3.97
N HIS A 66 -7.98 5.59 -3.98
CA HIS A 66 -9.25 5.87 -4.66
C HIS A 66 -10.33 6.34 -3.68
N THR A 67 -10.45 5.70 -2.52
CA THR A 67 -11.37 6.09 -1.43
C THR A 67 -10.74 5.85 -0.07
N THR A 68 -11.20 6.60 0.94
CA THR A 68 -10.79 6.48 2.35
C THR A 68 -11.92 5.86 3.20
N ASN A 69 -11.66 5.63 4.48
CA ASN A 69 -12.65 5.19 5.47
C ASN A 69 -13.60 6.30 5.97
N GLY A 70 -13.61 7.48 5.34
CA GLY A 70 -14.54 8.57 5.66
C GLY A 70 -13.91 9.97 5.69
N SER A 71 -12.57 10.07 5.67
CA SER A 71 -11.86 11.36 5.67
C SER A 71 -11.60 11.90 4.26
N ASN A 72 -11.54 13.22 4.11
CA ASN A 72 -11.09 13.87 2.86
C ASN A 72 -9.55 13.83 2.67
N VAL A 73 -8.82 13.17 3.57
CA VAL A 73 -7.35 13.02 3.53
C VAL A 73 -7.01 11.54 3.60
N ALA A 74 -6.09 11.08 2.75
CA ALA A 74 -5.52 9.74 2.83
C ALA A 74 -4.15 9.78 3.53
N SER A 75 -3.90 8.90 4.49
CA SER A 75 -2.59 8.83 5.14
C SER A 75 -2.17 7.41 5.58
N TRP A 76 -0.86 7.19 5.59
CA TRP A 76 -0.20 5.97 6.08
C TRP A 76 0.67 6.32 7.28
N CYS A 77 0.92 5.37 8.19
CA CYS A 77 1.94 5.56 9.24
C CYS A 77 3.33 5.17 8.73
N GLU A 78 3.42 4.11 7.94
CA GLU A 78 4.66 3.60 7.38
C GLU A 78 4.37 2.80 6.10
N VAL A 79 5.28 2.87 5.13
CA VAL A 79 5.23 2.12 3.87
C VAL A 79 6.56 1.40 3.69
N LYS A 80 6.51 0.07 3.56
CA LYS A 80 7.70 -0.81 3.40
C LYS A 80 7.57 -1.68 2.16
N PHE A 81 8.46 -1.47 1.19
CA PHE A 81 8.59 -2.32 -0.01
C PHE A 81 9.62 -3.43 0.23
N GLY A 82 9.51 -4.54 -0.51
CA GLY A 82 10.64 -5.48 -0.69
C GLY A 82 11.02 -6.38 0.51
N TYR A 83 10.22 -6.46 1.57
CA TYR A 83 10.35 -7.53 2.57
C TYR A 83 10.27 -8.90 1.86
N LYS A 84 11.10 -9.92 2.10
CA LYS A 84 12.23 -10.14 3.03
C LYS A 84 13.55 -10.03 2.24
N ARG A 85 14.64 -9.57 2.89
CA ARG A 85 15.99 -10.11 2.62
C ARG A 85 16.29 -11.18 3.67
N GLU A 86 16.09 -12.44 3.32
CA GLU A 86 16.69 -13.54 4.08
C GLU A 86 18.12 -13.73 3.59
N VAL A 87 19.08 -13.18 4.35
CA VAL A 87 20.46 -13.67 4.27
C VAL A 87 20.49 -14.98 5.06
N LYS A 88 20.88 -16.06 4.38
CA LYS A 88 21.56 -17.18 5.02
C LYS A 88 23.06 -16.92 4.92
#